data_AF-A0A925LQ97-F1
#
_entry.id   AF-A0A925LQ97-F1
#
_cell.length_a   1.000
_cell.length_b   1.000
_cell.length_c   1.000
_cell.angle_alpha   90.00
_cell.angle_beta   90.00
_cell.angle_gamma   90.00
#
_symmetry.space_group_name_H-M   'P 1'
#
loop_
_entity.id
_entity.type
_entity.pdbx_description
1 polymer ?
#
loop_
_entity_poly.entity_id
_entity_poly.type
_entity_poly.pdbx_seq_one_letter_code
_entity_poly.pdbx_strand_id
1 'polypeptide(L)'
;MEIEDPNNLPLVERINKADHLARELCEHLQQAFLPKLSDLRSSSKKLDPEVVSDQTMYDQMASVVKAEQFATEIYGRLIRYLHSIQKDAGGVLGIANTTSEVKDRKTLIDIQDIVMEEQL
;
A
#
# COMPACT_ATOMS: atom_id res chain seq x y z
N MET A 1 -7.33 17.57 2.59
CA MET A 1 -6.86 17.32 3.97
C MET A 1 -5.40 17.74 4.00
N GLU A 2 -5.00 18.67 4.85
CA GLU A 2 -3.61 19.12 4.91
C GLU A 2 -2.72 17.97 5.40
N ILE A 3 -1.65 17.66 4.65
CA ILE A 3 -0.68 16.66 5.06
C ILE A 3 0.24 17.33 6.08
N GLU A 4 0.02 17.05 7.36
CA GLU A 4 0.88 17.52 8.45
C GLU A 4 2.34 17.10 8.19
N ASP A 5 3.28 18.07 8.24
CA ASP A 5 4.71 17.78 8.15
C ASP A 5 5.18 17.10 9.45
N PRO A 6 5.69 15.85 9.41
CA PRO A 6 6.18 15.15 10.59
C PRO A 6 7.23 15.90 11.38
N ASN A 7 8.04 16.74 10.73
CA ASN A 7 9.15 17.46 11.38
C ASN A 7 8.68 18.54 12.36
N ASN A 8 7.42 18.94 12.30
CA ASN A 8 6.83 19.89 13.25
C ASN A 8 6.45 19.25 14.59
N LEU A 9 6.56 17.92 14.71
CA LEU A 9 6.17 17.18 15.90
C LEU A 9 7.37 16.65 16.69
N PRO A 10 7.26 16.57 18.03
CA PRO A 10 8.20 15.84 18.87
C PRO A 10 8.43 14.40 18.38
N LEU A 11 9.64 13.86 18.60
CA LEU A 11 10.00 12.51 18.15
C LEU A 11 9.05 11.43 18.71
N VAL A 12 8.65 11.56 19.97
CA VAL A 12 7.71 10.63 20.62
C VAL A 12 6.34 10.62 19.91
N GLU A 13 5.86 11.79 19.48
CA GLU A 13 4.58 11.89 18.76
C GLU A 13 4.70 11.31 17.36
N ARG A 14 5.83 11.53 16.66
CA ARG A 14 6.09 10.90 15.37
C ARG A 14 6.09 9.38 15.46
N ILE A 15 6.72 8.80 16.49
CA ILE A 15 6.74 7.34 16.72
C ILE A 15 5.32 6.82 16.94
N ASN A 16 4.53 7.48 17.79
CA ASN A 16 3.16 7.09 18.05
C ASN A 16 2.28 7.17 16.79
N LYS A 17 2.43 8.24 15.98
CA LYS A 17 1.72 8.38 14.71
C LYS A 17 2.15 7.34 13.68
N ALA A 18 3.45 7.01 13.61
CA ALA A 18 3.95 5.94 12.75
C ALA A 18 3.39 4.57 13.15
N ASP A 19 3.37 4.24 14.45
CA ASP A 19 2.78 3.00 14.95
C ASP A 19 1.28 2.92 14.62
N HIS A 20 0.54 4.02 14.84
CA HIS A 20 -0.87 4.09 14.49
C HIS A 20 -1.12 3.86 12.99
N LEU A 21 -0.38 4.54 12.12
CA LEU A 21 -0.50 4.39 10.66
C LEU A 21 -0.11 2.97 10.21
N ALA A 22 0.89 2.35 10.85
CA ALA A 22 1.27 0.98 10.54
C ALA A 22 0.17 -0.03 10.89
N ARG A 23 -0.49 0.16 12.04
CA ARG A 23 -1.65 -0.67 12.43
C ARG A 23 -2.83 -0.45 11.50
N GLU A 24 -3.16 0.81 11.20
CA GLU A 24 -4.24 1.15 10.28
C GLU A 24 -4.01 0.56 8.88
N LEU A 25 -2.78 0.62 8.37
CA LEU A 25 -2.41 0.00 7.10
C LEU A 25 -2.61 -1.52 7.14
N CYS A 26 -2.10 -2.19 8.18
CA CYS A 26 -2.26 -3.63 8.36
C CYS A 26 -3.73 -4.05 8.42
N GLU A 27 -4.53 -3.33 9.23
CA GLU A 27 -5.97 -3.57 9.37
C GLU A 27 -6.69 -3.40 8.03
N HIS A 28 -6.43 -2.31 7.30
CA HIS A 28 -7.04 -2.09 6.00
C HIS A 28 -6.64 -3.14 4.96
N LEU A 29 -5.37 -3.56 4.95
CA LEU A 29 -4.91 -4.62 4.05
C LEU A 29 -5.65 -5.93 4.32
N GLN A 30 -5.80 -6.31 5.60
CA GLN A 30 -6.45 -7.55 6.01
C GLN A 30 -7.98 -7.52 5.82
N GLN A 31 -8.62 -6.43 6.20
CA GLN A 31 -10.09 -6.35 6.27
C GLN A 31 -10.74 -5.85 4.98
N ALA A 32 -10.01 -5.12 4.14
CA ALA A 32 -10.57 -4.50 2.94
C ALA A 32 -9.84 -4.91 1.65
N PHE A 33 -8.53 -4.70 1.56
CA PHE A 33 -7.82 -4.88 0.29
C PHE A 33 -7.71 -6.36 -0.13
N LEU A 34 -7.17 -7.22 0.73
CA LEU A 34 -6.94 -8.63 0.42
C LEU A 34 -8.24 -9.39 0.12
N PRO A 35 -9.34 -9.22 0.88
CA PRO A 35 -10.61 -9.86 0.55
C PRO A 35 -11.12 -9.46 -0.84
N LYS A 36 -11.12 -8.16 -1.16
CA LYS A 36 -11.59 -7.65 -2.47
C LYS A 36 -10.73 -8.16 -3.62
N LEU A 37 -9.42 -8.24 -3.42
CA LEU A 37 -8.49 -8.80 -4.42
C LEU A 37 -8.74 -10.29 -4.63
N SER A 38 -8.99 -11.04 -3.56
CA SER A 38 -9.34 -12.46 -3.62
C SER A 38 -10.65 -12.68 -4.38
N ASP A 39 -11.67 -11.85 -4.13
CA ASP A 39 -12.95 -11.91 -4.82
C ASP A 39 -12.80 -11.64 -6.32
N LEU A 40 -12.08 -10.57 -6.69
CA LEU A 40 -11.80 -10.24 -8.08
C LEU A 40 -11.03 -11.37 -8.79
N ARG A 41 -10.00 -11.92 -8.13
CA ARG A 41 -9.23 -13.05 -8.66
C ARG A 41 -10.13 -14.26 -8.91
N SER A 42 -11.03 -14.56 -7.97
CA SER A 42 -11.96 -15.68 -8.07
C SER A 42 -12.97 -15.50 -9.20
N SER A 43 -13.48 -14.28 -9.40
CA SER A 43 -14.37 -13.96 -10.52
C SER A 43 -13.66 -14.01 -11.87
N SER A 44 -12.41 -13.54 -11.96
CA SER A 44 -11.65 -13.53 -13.22
C SER A 44 -11.40 -14.93 -13.80
N LYS A 45 -11.42 -15.97 -12.95
CA LYS A 45 -11.25 -17.36 -13.37
C LYS A 45 -12.53 -17.97 -13.95
N LYS A 46 -13.67 -17.30 -13.81
CA LYS A 46 -14.95 -17.78 -14.31
C LYS A 46 -15.14 -17.21 -15.72
N LEU A 47 -15.05 -18.10 -16.71
CA LEU A 47 -15.20 -17.75 -18.13
C LEU A 47 -16.67 -17.72 -18.60
N ASP A 48 -17.61 -17.99 -17.70
CA ASP A 48 -19.03 -18.03 -18.00
C ASP A 48 -19.70 -16.68 -17.68
N PRO A 49 -20.18 -15.93 -18.70
CA PRO A 49 -20.82 -14.63 -18.51
C PRO A 49 -22.17 -14.70 -17.77
N GLU A 50 -22.84 -15.87 -17.73
CA GLU A 50 -24.03 -16.08 -16.89
C GLU A 50 -23.69 -16.18 -15.40
N VAL A 51 -22.42 -16.44 -15.08
CA VAL A 51 -21.92 -16.56 -13.70
C VAL A 51 -21.27 -15.26 -13.22
N VAL A 52 -20.60 -14.53 -14.11
CA VAL A 52 -20.01 -13.22 -13.82
C VAL A 52 -20.20 -12.29 -15.01
N SER A 53 -21.03 -11.27 -14.82
CA SER A 53 -21.21 -10.23 -15.85
C SER A 53 -20.02 -9.27 -15.91
N ASP A 54 -19.82 -8.62 -17.06
CA ASP A 54 -18.81 -7.56 -17.22
C ASP A 54 -18.99 -6.43 -16.20
N GLN A 55 -20.24 -6.09 -15.86
CA GLN A 55 -20.56 -5.10 -14.84
C GLN A 55 -20.04 -5.54 -13.47
N THR A 56 -20.23 -6.82 -13.11
CA THR A 56 -19.72 -7.39 -11.87
C THR A 56 -18.20 -7.35 -11.81
N MET A 57 -17.51 -7.68 -12.91
CA MET A 57 -16.05 -7.58 -12.99
C MET A 57 -15.58 -6.13 -12.82
N TYR A 58 -16.25 -5.18 -13.49
CA TYR A 58 -15.94 -3.76 -13.38
C TYR A 58 -16.11 -3.25 -11.94
N ASP A 59 -17.21 -3.60 -11.28
CA ASP A 59 -17.50 -3.16 -9.91
C ASP A 59 -16.48 -3.72 -8.90
N GLN A 60 -16.10 -5.00 -9.07
CA GLN A 60 -15.07 -5.62 -8.24
C GLN A 60 -13.70 -4.98 -8.46
N MET A 61 -13.32 -4.72 -9.72
CA MET A 61 -12.08 -4.01 -10.04
C MET A 61 -12.06 -2.61 -9.44
N ALA A 62 -13.13 -1.83 -9.61
CA ALA A 62 -13.26 -0.50 -9.03
C ALA A 62 -13.16 -0.53 -7.49
N SER A 63 -13.70 -1.56 -6.84
CA SER A 63 -13.61 -1.74 -5.39
C SER A 63 -12.17 -2.03 -4.92
N VAL A 64 -11.42 -2.84 -5.67
CA VAL A 64 -10.00 -3.14 -5.41
C VAL A 64 -9.16 -1.87 -5.57
N VAL A 65 -9.30 -1.15 -6.68
CA VAL A 65 -8.53 0.08 -6.94
C VAL A 65 -8.79 1.13 -5.85
N LYS A 66 -10.05 1.30 -5.41
CA LYS A 66 -10.35 2.21 -4.29
C LYS A 66 -9.68 1.77 -2.98
N ALA A 67 -9.64 0.47 -2.69
CA ALA A 67 -8.96 -0.04 -1.50
C ALA A 67 -7.43 0.14 -1.59
N GLU A 68 -6.84 -0.05 -2.78
CA GLU A 68 -5.42 0.19 -3.04
C GLU A 68 -5.03 1.66 -2.85
N GLN A 69 -5.85 2.58 -3.38
CA GLN A 69 -5.63 4.02 -3.26
C GLN A 69 -5.55 4.46 -1.79
N PHE A 70 -6.48 3.97 -0.97
CA PHE A 70 -6.46 4.24 0.47
C PHE A 70 -5.21 3.67 1.16
N ALA A 71 -4.83 2.43 0.86
CA ALA A 71 -3.63 1.81 1.41
C ALA A 71 -2.36 2.60 1.03
N THR A 72 -2.30 3.07 -0.23
CA THR A 72 -1.19 3.85 -0.76
C THR A 72 -1.07 5.21 -0.07
N GLU A 73 -2.19 5.86 0.25
CA GLU A 73 -2.19 7.12 0.99
C GLU A 73 -1.64 6.95 2.41
N ILE A 74 -2.10 5.93 3.15
CA ILE A 74 -1.58 5.62 4.50
C ILE A 74 -0.10 5.26 4.43
N TYR A 75 0.30 4.41 3.49
CA TYR A 75 1.69 4.04 3.28
C TYR A 75 2.57 5.26 3.02
N GLY A 76 2.13 6.17 2.14
CA GLY A 76 2.82 7.41 1.84
C GLY A 76 3.01 8.30 3.08
N ARG A 77 1.99 8.38 3.96
CA ARG A 77 2.09 9.09 5.24
C ARG A 77 3.06 8.40 6.19
N LEU A 78 2.95 7.08 6.35
CA LEU A 78 3.83 6.28 7.21
C LEU A 78 5.31 6.47 6.85
N ILE A 79 5.65 6.36 5.56
CA ILE A 79 7.03 6.54 5.08
C ILE A 79 7.57 7.93 5.44
N ARG A 80 6.77 8.99 5.34
CA ARG A 80 7.20 10.34 5.75
C ARG A 80 7.56 10.40 7.24
N TYR A 81 6.75 9.80 8.10
CA TYR A 81 7.06 9.74 9.54
C TYR A 81 8.32 8.92 9.80
N LEU A 82 8.46 7.75 9.17
CA LEU A 82 9.63 6.87 9.34
C LEU A 82 10.93 7.56 8.87
N HIS A 83 10.90 8.25 7.73
CA HIS A 83 12.05 9.03 7.27
C HIS A 83 12.40 10.18 8.22
N SER A 84 11.41 10.89 8.77
CA SER A 84 11.66 11.95 9.76
C SER A 84 12.28 11.39 11.04
N ILE A 85 11.80 10.24 11.53
CA ILE A 85 12.37 9.53 12.69
C ILE A 85 13.80 9.09 12.41
N GLN A 86 14.04 8.47 11.26
CA GLN A 86 15.37 7.98 10.85
C GLN A 86 16.38 9.13 10.75
N LYS A 87 15.97 10.30 10.25
CA LYS A 87 16.82 11.48 10.16
C LYS A 87 17.32 11.92 11.54
N ASP A 88 16.42 12.02 12.52
CA ASP A 88 16.78 12.47 13.86
C ASP A 88 17.59 11.42 14.63
N ALA A 89 17.19 10.14 14.54
CA ALA A 89 17.94 9.04 15.13
C ALA A 89 19.36 8.94 14.56
N GLY A 90 19.52 9.08 13.24
CA GLY A 90 20.83 9.12 12.58
C GLY A 90 21.70 10.27 13.06
N GLY A 91 21.10 11.45 13.27
CA GLY A 91 21.77 12.61 13.85
C GLY A 91 22.31 12.36 15.26
N VAL A 92 21.54 11.68 16.12
CA VAL A 92 21.96 11.31 17.49
C VAL A 92 23.08 10.27 17.48
N LEU A 93 22.99 9.28 16.59
CA LEU A 93 23.95 8.19 16.52
C LEU A 93 25.26 8.58 15.80
N GLY A 94 25.32 9.76 15.18
CA GLY A 94 26.47 10.20 14.37
C GLY A 94 26.67 9.38 13.09
N ILE A 95 25.65 8.62 12.69
CA ILE A 95 25.66 7.82 11.46
C ILE A 95 25.05 8.71 10.38
N ALA A 96 25.91 9.35 9.57
CA ALA A 96 25.44 10.05 8.39
C ALA A 96 24.74 9.03 7.47
N ASN A 97 23.42 9.18 7.28
CA ASN A 97 22.63 8.25 6.48
C ASN A 97 23.20 8.16 5.05
N THR A 98 23.89 7.06 4.72
CA THR A 98 24.06 6.60 3.34
C THR A 98 22.67 6.41 2.77
N THR A 99 22.25 7.34 1.94
CA THR A 99 20.95 7.34 1.28
C THR A 99 20.93 6.13 0.35
N SER A 100 20.37 5.00 0.79
CA SER A 100 19.88 4.00 -0.14
C SER A 100 18.67 4.63 -0.80
N GLU A 101 18.87 5.14 -2.01
CA GLU A 101 17.82 5.61 -2.89
C GLU A 101 16.70 4.56 -2.90
N VAL A 102 15.58 4.86 -2.25
CA VAL A 102 14.33 4.14 -2.49
C VAL A 102 13.90 4.57 -3.88
N LYS A 103 14.46 3.88 -4.87
CA LYS A 103 14.11 3.99 -6.27
C LYS A 103 12.60 3.85 -6.34
N ASP A 104 11.90 4.92 -6.71
CA ASP A 104 10.48 4.92 -7.00
C ASP A 104 10.18 3.72 -7.90
N ARG A 105 9.70 2.63 -7.31
CA ARG A 105 9.13 1.53 -8.07
C ARG A 105 7.82 2.08 -8.58
N LYS A 106 7.86 2.66 -9.79
CA LYS A 106 6.69 2.84 -10.63
C LYS A 106 5.91 1.54 -10.58
N THR A 107 4.72 1.59 -10.00
CA THR A 107 3.73 0.52 -10.03
C THR A 107 3.27 0.34 -11.48
N LEU A 108 4.00 -0.51 -12.19
CA LEU A 108 3.53 -1.21 -13.37
C LEU A 108 3.86 -2.67 -13.11
N ILE A 109 3.00 -3.32 -12.32
CA ILE A 109 2.87 -4.77 -12.45
C ILE A 109 2.14 -4.94 -13.77
N ASP A 110 2.89 -5.16 -14.84
CA ASP A 110 2.33 -5.64 -16.09
C ASP A 110 1.60 -6.96 -15.78
N ILE A 111 0.30 -6.98 -16.03
CA ILE A 111 -0.58 -8.15 -15.89
C ILE A 111 -0.11 -9.32 -16.78
N GLN A 112 0.93 -9.14 -17.59
CA GLN A 112 1.50 -10.14 -18.48
C GLN A 112 2.30 -11.25 -17.75
N ASP A 113 2.81 -11.01 -16.53
CA ASP A 113 3.65 -12.01 -15.83
C ASP A 113 2.87 -13.02 -14.98
N ILE A 114 1.53 -12.93 -14.89
CA ILE A 114 0.70 -13.89 -14.13
C ILE A 114 0.20 -15.06 -15.01
N VAL A 115 0.42 -15.03 -16.33
CA VAL A 115 -0.20 -16.00 -17.27
C VAL A 115 0.75 -17.11 -17.77
N MET A 116 1.98 -17.23 -17.25
CA MET A 116 2.99 -18.13 -17.85
C MET A 116 3.44 -19.32 -16.98
N GLU A 117 2.80 -19.62 -15.85
CA GLU A 117 3.20 -20.77 -14.99
C GLU A 117 2.14 -21.88 -14.82
N GLU A 118 1.20 -22.03 -15.75
CA GLU A 118 0.25 -23.16 -15.71
C GLU A 118 0.17 -23.97 -17.01
N GLN A 119 1.32 -24.19 -17.67
CA GLN A 119 1.50 -25.33 -18.59
C GLN A 119 2.89 -25.95 -18.45
N LEU A 120 2.98 -26.95 -17.58
CA LEU A 120 3.82 -28.15 -17.74
C LEU A 120 3.29 -29.28 -16.85
#